data_AF-A0A382SLE4-F1
#
_entry.id   AF-A0A382SLE4-F1
#
_cell.length_a   1.000
_cell.length_b   1.000
_cell.length_c   1.000
_cell.angle_alpha   90.00
_cell.angle_beta   90.00
_cell.angle_gamma   90.00
#
_symmetry.space_group_name_H-M   'P 1'
#
loop_
_entity.id
_entity.type
_entity.pdbx_description
1 polymer ?
#
loop_
_entity_poly.entity_id
_entity_poly.type
_entity_poly.pdbx_seq_one_letter_code
_entity_poly.pdbx_strand_id
1 'polypeptide(L)'
;MNVDTDVTSGDLQGNHRLEGIMTDAVFLGGDRYHKAEEAHAGIGPVLEKAGLDVHYTDDFKSIDSDLLEGAKLLVFLRDGMEWPNGHDAPPKRWMQPHQEKAIEEFVLNGGSFLVMHNSAWNYPWDGGYRRTVAGYFQFHPPYMH
;
A
#
# COMPACT_ATOMS: atom_id res chain seq x y z
N MET A 1 -12.60 65.29 14.19
CA MET A 1 -11.14 65.02 14.19
C MET A 1 -10.85 64.04 15.31
N ASN A 2 -9.85 63.19 15.06
CA ASN A 2 -9.37 62.03 15.81
C ASN A 2 -10.07 60.70 15.50
N VAL A 3 -9.27 59.94 14.75
CA VAL A 3 -9.35 58.56 14.29
C VAL A 3 -8.98 57.67 15.48
N ASP A 4 -9.64 56.53 15.64
CA ASP A 4 -8.98 55.31 16.08
C ASP A 4 -9.65 54.12 15.41
N THR A 5 -8.81 53.37 14.72
CA THR A 5 -9.09 52.16 13.95
C THR A 5 -9.09 50.96 14.89
N ASP A 6 -10.12 50.12 14.83
CA ASP A 6 -9.97 48.73 15.27
C ASP A 6 -10.52 47.78 14.20
N VAL A 7 -9.58 47.20 13.46
CA VAL A 7 -9.80 46.15 12.47
C VAL A 7 -9.76 44.84 13.22
N THR A 8 -10.93 44.30 13.58
CA THR A 8 -11.04 42.90 14.00
C THR A 8 -11.20 42.02 12.76
N SER A 9 -10.08 41.78 12.09
CA SER A 9 -9.92 40.65 11.17
C SER A 9 -9.76 39.39 12.02
N GLY A 10 -10.87 38.79 12.42
CA GLY A 10 -10.88 37.46 13.02
C GLY A 10 -10.58 36.41 11.96
N ASP A 11 -9.47 35.70 12.14
CA ASP A 11 -8.98 34.62 11.31
C ASP A 11 -10.04 33.54 11.04
N LEU A 12 -10.61 33.55 9.84
CA LEU A 12 -11.19 32.36 9.21
C LEU A 12 -10.09 31.68 8.39
N GLN A 13 -9.06 31.18 9.06
CA GLN A 13 -8.21 30.15 8.46
C GLN A 13 -8.93 28.81 8.63
N GLY A 14 -9.75 28.49 7.63
CA GLY A 14 -10.26 27.15 7.42
C GLY A 14 -9.08 26.19 7.45
N ASN A 15 -9.13 25.27 8.40
CA ASN A 15 -8.17 24.17 8.52
C ASN A 15 -8.48 23.19 7.39
N HIS A 16 -8.11 23.54 6.16
CA HIS A 16 -8.11 22.63 5.03
C HIS A 16 -6.96 21.65 5.23
N ARG A 17 -7.14 20.69 6.15
CA ARG A 17 -6.51 19.38 5.94
C ARG A 17 -7.02 18.94 4.59
N LEU A 18 -6.10 18.80 3.63
CA LEU A 18 -6.37 18.13 2.38
C LEU A 18 -7.11 16.83 2.76
N GLU A 19 -8.36 16.68 2.32
CA GLU A 19 -9.13 15.49 2.62
C GLU A 19 -8.36 14.31 2.02
N GLY A 20 -7.61 13.61 2.87
CA GLY A 20 -6.98 12.35 2.50
C GLY A 20 -8.06 11.44 1.95
N ILE A 21 -7.69 10.60 0.99
CA ILE A 21 -8.62 9.60 0.42
C ILE A 21 -9.10 8.74 1.58
N MET A 22 -10.33 8.95 2.06
CA MET A 22 -10.93 8.16 3.13
C MET A 22 -11.38 6.81 2.56
N THR A 23 -10.43 5.92 2.30
CA THR A 23 -10.70 4.56 1.83
C THR A 23 -10.67 3.58 3.00
N ASP A 24 -11.50 2.54 2.96
CA ASP A 24 -11.45 1.47 3.95
C ASP A 24 -10.33 0.47 3.65
N ALA A 25 -9.98 0.29 2.37
CA ALA A 25 -8.99 -0.68 1.93
C ALA A 25 -8.07 -0.12 0.83
N VAL A 26 -6.76 -0.36 0.97
CA VAL A 26 -5.78 -0.12 -0.09
C VAL A 26 -5.42 -1.47 -0.72
N PHE A 27 -5.64 -1.60 -2.03
CA PHE A 27 -5.28 -2.80 -2.78
C PHE A 27 -4.20 -2.48 -3.81
N LEU A 28 -2.98 -2.92 -3.51
CA LEU A 28 -1.86 -2.93 -4.45
C LEU A 28 -1.85 -4.25 -5.24
N GLY A 29 -2.28 -4.17 -6.49
CA GLY A 29 -2.24 -5.27 -7.44
C GLY A 29 -1.23 -5.03 -8.54
N GLY A 30 -0.66 -6.10 -9.07
CA GLY A 30 0.13 -6.04 -10.28
C GLY A 30 1.63 -6.17 -10.06
N ASP A 31 2.22 -7.06 -10.85
CA ASP A 31 3.65 -7.23 -11.04
C ASP A 31 3.90 -7.73 -12.47
N ARG A 32 5.11 -8.20 -12.74
CA ARG A 32 5.49 -8.74 -14.04
C ARG A 32 4.63 -9.93 -14.50
N TYR A 33 4.16 -10.76 -13.57
CA TYR A 33 3.49 -12.03 -13.83
C TYR A 33 1.96 -11.92 -13.71
N HIS A 34 1.48 -10.96 -12.92
CA HIS A 34 0.07 -10.72 -12.63
C HIS A 34 -0.30 -9.32 -13.08
N LYS A 35 -1.22 -9.16 -14.02
CA LYS A 35 -1.70 -7.82 -14.39
C LYS A 35 -2.55 -7.25 -13.27
N ALA A 36 -2.40 -5.96 -12.99
CA ALA A 36 -3.19 -5.26 -11.98
C ALA A 36 -4.71 -5.38 -12.24
N GLU A 37 -5.15 -5.23 -13.49
CA GLU A 37 -6.56 -5.37 -13.87
C GLU A 37 -7.13 -6.75 -13.49
N GLU A 38 -6.38 -7.82 -13.78
CA GLU A 38 -6.80 -9.19 -13.46
C GLU A 38 -6.81 -9.44 -11.93
N ALA A 39 -5.83 -8.87 -11.22
CA ALA A 39 -5.77 -8.89 -9.75
C ALA A 39 -6.99 -8.21 -9.12
N HIS A 40 -7.29 -6.99 -9.57
CA HIS A 40 -8.39 -6.17 -9.07
C HIS A 40 -9.74 -6.81 -9.40
N ALA A 41 -9.92 -7.32 -10.62
CA ALA A 41 -11.14 -8.01 -11.01
C ALA A 41 -11.38 -9.30 -10.21
N GLY A 42 -10.31 -9.99 -9.77
CA GLY A 42 -10.41 -11.25 -9.01
C GLY A 42 -10.78 -11.07 -7.54
N ILE A 43 -10.22 -10.04 -6.87
CA ILE A 43 -10.37 -9.84 -5.42
C ILE A 43 -11.29 -8.66 -5.09
N GLY A 44 -11.24 -7.59 -5.88
CA GLY A 44 -11.97 -6.34 -5.66
C GLY A 44 -13.47 -6.52 -5.40
N PRO A 45 -14.21 -7.28 -6.23
CA PRO A 45 -15.65 -7.49 -6.01
C PRO A 45 -15.99 -8.14 -4.66
N VAL A 46 -15.07 -8.92 -4.07
CA VAL A 46 -15.26 -9.52 -2.74
C VAL A 46 -15.08 -8.48 -1.64
N LEU A 47 -14.10 -7.58 -1.78
CA LEU A 47 -13.87 -6.48 -0.85
C LEU A 47 -15.05 -5.49 -0.86
N GLU A 48 -15.52 -5.12 -2.05
CA GLU A 48 -16.67 -4.23 -2.23
C GLU A 48 -17.96 -4.86 -1.69
N LYS A 49 -18.17 -6.15 -1.93
CA LYS A 49 -19.31 -6.90 -1.36
C LYS A 49 -19.24 -7.00 0.17
N ALA A 50 -18.04 -6.94 0.74
CA ALA A 50 -17.86 -6.82 2.19
C ALA A 50 -18.13 -5.41 2.72
N GLY A 51 -18.48 -4.46 1.85
CA GLY A 51 -18.84 -3.09 2.19
C GLY A 51 -17.66 -2.14 2.35
N LEU A 52 -16.48 -2.51 1.81
CA LEU A 52 -15.28 -1.68 1.85
C LEU A 52 -15.25 -0.74 0.64
N ASP A 53 -14.96 0.54 0.88
CA ASP A 53 -14.46 1.42 -0.19
C ASP A 53 -12.98 1.10 -0.45
N VAL A 54 -12.60 0.90 -1.71
CA VAL A 54 -11.28 0.34 -2.08
C VAL A 54 -10.51 1.31 -2.97
N HIS A 55 -9.33 1.72 -2.50
CA HIS A 55 -8.32 2.37 -3.31
C HIS A 55 -7.46 1.32 -4.04
N TYR A 56 -7.74 1.13 -5.32
CA TYR A 56 -6.96 0.26 -6.20
C TYR A 56 -5.75 1.01 -6.77
N THR A 57 -4.57 0.39 -6.72
CA THR A 57 -3.34 0.99 -7.26
C THR A 57 -2.39 -0.10 -7.78
N ASP A 58 -1.62 0.22 -8.82
CA ASP A 58 -0.45 -0.53 -9.26
C ASP A 58 0.87 0.23 -9.00
N ASP A 59 0.77 1.49 -8.53
CA ASP A 59 1.91 2.31 -8.17
C ASP A 59 2.44 1.93 -6.79
N PHE A 60 3.38 0.99 -6.77
CA PHE A 60 4.04 0.58 -5.54
C PHE A 60 4.79 1.70 -4.82
N LYS A 61 5.13 2.80 -5.49
CA LYS A 61 5.84 3.92 -4.87
C LYS A 61 4.92 4.72 -3.96
N SER A 62 3.62 4.66 -4.20
CA SER A 62 2.60 5.32 -3.39
C SER A 62 2.38 4.68 -2.01
N ILE A 63 2.90 3.46 -1.78
CA ILE A 63 2.75 2.80 -0.48
C ILE A 63 3.64 3.48 0.56
N ASP A 64 3.03 4.24 1.45
CA ASP A 64 3.66 4.88 2.60
C ASP A 64 2.66 5.06 3.75
N SER A 65 3.05 5.79 4.79
CA SER A 65 2.19 6.07 5.94
C SER A 65 0.96 6.90 5.58
N ASP A 66 1.08 7.78 4.59
CA ASP A 66 0.06 8.78 4.27
C ASP A 66 -1.06 8.11 3.47
N LEU A 67 -0.72 7.23 2.52
CA LEU A 67 -1.71 6.42 1.82
C LEU A 67 -2.44 5.43 2.75
N LEU A 68 -1.75 4.92 3.78
CA LEU A 68 -2.32 3.98 4.73
C LEU A 68 -3.11 4.67 5.86
N GLU A 69 -3.10 6.01 5.95
CA GLU A 69 -3.82 6.73 6.98
C GLU A 69 -5.34 6.53 6.84
N GLY A 70 -5.98 6.05 7.92
CA GLY A 70 -7.43 5.81 7.95
C GLY A 70 -7.89 4.51 7.30
N ALA A 71 -7.04 3.85 6.50
CA ALA A 71 -7.32 2.52 5.96
C ALA A 71 -7.45 1.49 7.09
N LYS A 72 -8.28 0.47 6.85
CA LYS A 72 -8.48 -0.67 7.77
C LYS A 72 -7.85 -1.95 7.23
N LEU A 73 -7.72 -2.04 5.92
CA LEU A 73 -7.22 -3.21 5.21
C LEU A 73 -6.18 -2.81 4.17
N LEU A 74 -5.02 -3.46 4.21
CA LEU A 74 -4.06 -3.49 3.11
C LEU A 74 -4.19 -4.84 2.39
N VAL A 75 -4.22 -4.83 1.07
CA VAL A 75 -4.23 -6.05 0.25
C VAL A 75 -3.10 -5.97 -0.77
N PHE A 76 -2.25 -7.00 -0.80
CA PHE A 76 -1.21 -7.13 -1.82
C PHE A 76 -1.48 -8.38 -2.67
N LEU A 77 -1.48 -8.21 -3.99
CA LEU A 77 -1.30 -9.29 -4.98
C LEU A 77 -0.20 -8.87 -5.96
N ARG A 78 1.04 -8.93 -5.47
CA ARG A 78 2.28 -8.66 -6.22
C ARG A 78 3.50 -9.22 -5.51
N ASP A 79 4.60 -9.47 -6.22
CA ASP A 79 5.89 -9.77 -5.60
C ASP A 79 6.74 -8.52 -5.26
N GLY A 80 7.92 -8.77 -4.68
CA GLY A 80 8.91 -7.77 -4.29
C GLY A 80 9.87 -7.34 -5.40
N MET A 81 9.61 -7.60 -6.68
CA MET A 81 10.54 -7.36 -7.78
C MET A 81 10.05 -6.32 -8.78
N GLU A 82 11.01 -5.60 -9.36
CA GLU A 82 10.85 -4.72 -10.52
C GLU A 82 12.00 -4.95 -11.49
N TRP A 83 11.74 -4.78 -12.79
CA TRP A 83 12.73 -4.96 -13.86
C TRP A 83 12.98 -3.67 -14.64
N PRO A 84 13.53 -2.63 -14.00
CA PRO A 84 13.69 -1.31 -14.63
C PRO A 84 14.66 -1.33 -15.81
N ASN A 85 15.52 -2.34 -15.89
CA ASN A 85 16.53 -2.51 -16.93
C ASN A 85 16.12 -3.55 -18.00
N GLY A 86 14.85 -3.96 -18.02
CA GLY A 86 14.32 -4.91 -18.99
C GLY A 86 14.25 -6.36 -18.49
N HIS A 87 13.65 -7.20 -19.32
CA HIS A 87 13.17 -8.54 -18.97
C HIS A 87 14.28 -9.53 -18.57
N ASP A 88 15.46 -9.39 -19.16
CA ASP A 88 16.58 -10.31 -18.97
C ASP A 88 17.58 -9.82 -17.92
N ALA A 89 17.35 -8.62 -17.35
CA ALA A 89 18.19 -8.07 -16.30
C ALA A 89 17.82 -8.64 -14.92
N PRO A 90 18.76 -8.65 -13.96
CA PRO A 90 18.43 -8.98 -12.58
C PRO A 90 17.34 -8.05 -12.03
N PRO A 91 16.34 -8.58 -11.31
CA PRO A 91 15.31 -7.76 -10.69
C PRO A 91 15.92 -6.86 -9.62
N LYS A 92 15.29 -5.71 -9.40
CA LYS A 92 15.54 -4.85 -8.25
C LYS A 92 14.36 -4.96 -7.30
N ARG A 93 14.66 -4.95 -6.00
CA ARG A 93 13.62 -4.83 -4.99
C ARG A 93 13.04 -3.42 -5.05
N TRP A 94 11.71 -3.32 -5.14
CA TRP A 94 11.05 -2.03 -5.17
C TRP A 94 10.84 -1.44 -3.78
N MET A 95 10.49 -2.30 -2.82
CA MET A 95 10.10 -1.86 -1.48
C MET A 95 11.29 -1.25 -0.74
N GLN A 96 11.14 0.02 -0.38
CA GLN A 96 12.12 0.78 0.37
C GLN A 96 11.88 0.67 1.88
N PRO A 97 12.90 0.91 2.74
CA PRO A 97 12.78 0.76 4.19
C PRO A 97 11.61 1.54 4.83
N HIS A 98 11.29 2.74 4.34
CA HIS A 98 10.16 3.52 4.86
C HIS A 98 8.79 2.87 4.58
N GLN A 99 8.65 2.09 3.50
CA GLN A 99 7.40 1.41 3.14
C GLN A 99 7.24 0.18 4.01
N GLU A 100 8.33 -0.57 4.25
CA GLU A 100 8.33 -1.68 5.20
C GLU A 100 7.90 -1.21 6.60
N LYS A 101 8.45 -0.07 7.03
CA LYS A 101 8.10 0.55 8.30
C LYS A 101 6.62 0.96 8.35
N ALA A 102 6.13 1.63 7.31
CA ALA A 102 4.72 2.05 7.24
C ALA A 102 3.76 0.84 7.32
N ILE A 103 4.06 -0.24 6.59
CA ILE A 103 3.26 -1.47 6.60
C ILE A 103 3.31 -2.15 7.98
N GLU A 104 4.48 -2.23 8.60
CA GLU A 104 4.64 -2.81 9.94
C GLU A 104 3.88 -2.00 10.99
N GLU A 105 4.03 -0.67 10.99
CA GLU A 105 3.33 0.22 11.92
C GLU A 105 1.81 0.18 11.69
N PHE A 106 1.35 0.15 10.44
CA PHE A 106 -0.06 -0.01 10.09
C PHE A 106 -0.66 -1.26 10.76
N VAL A 107 0.00 -2.41 10.65
CA VAL A 107 -0.47 -3.65 11.27
C VAL A 107 -0.37 -3.63 12.79
N LEU A 108 0.74 -3.14 13.34
CA LEU A 108 0.92 -3.00 14.79
C LEU A 108 -0.12 -2.07 15.43
N ASN A 109 -0.62 -1.08 14.67
CA ASN A 109 -1.67 -0.16 15.09
C ASN A 109 -3.10 -0.68 14.85
N GLY A 110 -3.25 -1.95 14.44
CA GLY A 110 -4.55 -2.62 14.30
C GLY A 110 -5.11 -2.69 12.88
N GLY A 111 -4.35 -2.21 11.88
CA GLY A 111 -4.64 -2.45 10.47
C GLY A 111 -4.53 -3.94 10.11
N SER A 112 -5.38 -4.40 9.20
CA SER A 112 -5.34 -5.78 8.69
C SER A 112 -4.53 -5.86 7.41
N PHE A 113 -3.69 -6.89 7.25
CA PHE A 113 -2.94 -7.11 6.02
C PHE A 113 -3.26 -8.46 5.37
N LEU A 114 -3.82 -8.42 4.17
CA LEU A 114 -4.09 -9.58 3.33
C LEU A 114 -2.98 -9.76 2.29
N VAL A 115 -2.13 -10.77 2.52
CA VAL A 115 -0.96 -11.10 1.71
C VAL A 115 -1.33 -12.23 0.75
N MET A 116 -1.44 -11.94 -0.55
CA MET A 116 -1.92 -12.91 -1.52
C MET A 116 -0.78 -13.49 -2.36
N HIS A 117 -0.89 -14.79 -2.65
CA HIS A 117 -0.07 -15.49 -3.64
C HIS A 117 1.45 -15.27 -3.47
N ASN A 118 2.08 -14.52 -4.37
CA ASN A 118 3.52 -14.30 -4.44
C ASN A 118 4.00 -13.10 -3.59
N SER A 119 3.12 -12.49 -2.80
CA SER A 119 3.48 -11.33 -1.97
C SER A 119 4.48 -11.59 -0.85
N ALA A 120 4.89 -12.84 -0.61
CA ALA A 120 6.01 -13.13 0.30
C ALA A 120 7.37 -13.26 -0.40
N TRP A 121 7.43 -13.12 -1.74
CA TRP A 121 8.63 -13.38 -2.55
C TRP A 121 9.50 -12.13 -2.76
N ASN A 122 10.82 -12.31 -2.66
CA ASN A 122 11.88 -11.32 -2.90
C ASN A 122 12.01 -10.14 -1.90
N TYR A 123 11.46 -10.26 -0.70
CA TYR A 123 11.66 -9.31 0.41
C TYR A 123 12.84 -9.69 1.31
N PRO A 124 13.50 -8.74 2.01
CA PRO A 124 14.56 -9.06 2.96
C PRO A 124 14.05 -10.01 4.06
N TRP A 125 14.98 -10.72 4.69
CA TRP A 125 14.64 -11.71 5.72
C TRP A 125 14.50 -11.09 7.11
N ASP A 126 15.07 -9.92 7.31
CA ASP A 126 15.16 -9.17 8.56
C ASP A 126 14.39 -7.83 8.52
N GLY A 127 13.66 -7.58 7.43
CA GLY A 127 12.88 -6.36 7.21
C GLY A 127 11.54 -6.31 7.95
N GLY A 128 10.96 -5.12 8.05
CA GLY A 128 9.66 -4.90 8.69
C GLY A 128 8.54 -5.67 7.99
N TYR A 129 8.57 -5.69 6.66
CA TYR A 129 7.63 -6.47 5.86
C TYR A 129 7.64 -7.96 6.22
N ARG A 130 8.82 -8.56 6.42
CA ARG A 130 8.94 -9.98 6.77
C ARG A 130 8.34 -10.28 8.14
N ARG A 131 8.61 -9.42 9.13
CA ARG A 131 8.05 -9.56 10.48
C ARG A 131 6.52 -9.47 10.46
N THR A 132 5.99 -8.56 9.64
CA THR A 132 4.54 -8.37 9.46
C THR A 132 3.88 -9.58 8.80
N VAL A 133 4.45 -10.08 7.69
CA VAL A 133 3.90 -11.24 6.97
C VAL A 133 4.05 -12.53 7.78
N ALA A 134 5.05 -12.62 8.67
CA ALA A 134 5.37 -13.78 9.50
C ALA A 134 5.51 -15.10 8.71
N GLY A 135 5.79 -15.01 7.41
CA GLY A 135 5.92 -16.12 6.49
C GLY A 135 6.91 -15.80 5.37
N TYR A 136 7.49 -16.83 4.77
CA TYR A 136 8.41 -16.66 3.65
C TYR A 136 8.30 -17.73 2.58
N PHE A 137 8.49 -17.28 1.34
CA PHE A 137 8.60 -18.16 0.19
C PHE A 137 9.94 -18.92 0.24
N GLN A 138 9.87 -20.24 0.14
CA GLN A 138 11.07 -21.08 0.10
C GLN A 138 11.46 -21.42 -1.35
N PHE A 139 10.58 -22.08 -2.09
CA PHE A 139 10.79 -22.47 -3.48
C PHE A 139 9.46 -22.88 -4.12
N HIS A 140 9.42 -22.88 -5.45
CA HIS A 140 8.37 -23.57 -6.18
C HIS A 140 8.65 -25.07 -6.14
N PRO A 141 7.64 -25.92 -5.87
CA PRO A 141 7.82 -27.36 -5.98
C PRO A 141 8.30 -27.70 -7.40
N PRO A 142 9.07 -28.79 -7.54
CA PRO A 142 9.51 -29.25 -8.85
C PRO A 142 8.30 -29.41 -9.77
N TYR A 143 8.44 -28.97 -11.03
CA TYR A 143 7.43 -29.21 -12.04
C TYR A 143 7.33 -30.72 -12.27
N MET A 144 6.23 -31.32 -11.84
CA MET A 144 5.94 -32.73 -12.10
C MET A 144 5.19 -32.80 -13.43
N HIS A 145 5.87 -33.31 -14.46
CA HIS A 145 5.27 -33.66 -15.76
C HIS A 145 4.71 -35.08 -15.72
#